data_AF-A0A175WAH0-F1
#
_entry.id   AF-A0A175WAH0-F1
#
_cell.length_a   1.000
_cell.length_b   1.000
_cell.length_c   1.000
_cell.angle_alpha   90.00
_cell.angle_beta   90.00
_cell.angle_gamma   90.00
#
_symmetry.space_group_name_H-M   'P 1'
#
loop_
_entity.id
_entity.type
_entity.pdbx_description
1 polymer ?
#
loop_
_entity_poly.entity_id
_entity_poly.type
_entity_poly.pdbx_seq_one_letter_code
_entity_poly.pdbx_strand_id
1 'polypeptide(L)'
;MAPSLYDVIVIGGGPVGLAATYEVAKAGKKVLVLEQNNFYNQAGSSPDLVRMFRTMYTEDFMAKLAKKSMGFWNDLERDAGESLRWMSGLLNFGDARMGENTPEGTLLGPIDNLKKLNMAYQQLTAQEIQDRWPFKNLPDEWEGLYAPDNGVVNVPLLLRSLLRLAKDYGADAKQHAEVTSIAYDNSSSSWRVDILHRDKKQASFHAIKIILASGAYVNHVLQPSFGIHLDLDIWEMTASYFNTNAGPNGTIFPSMWFQFAPNDERGRSRLFYGFPAVPWGPPNLARIAVDAATRRIKDPRDRSSSEINAQDIADTQAFVRDHVVGVDATAPVFNSTCLQTNVFDNMFVLDYLPKEYLRGGPEKSVAVFTAGWAMKFVPLLGRALADMALNGGSEFALEAFAITRTDDSGQGIIRVDDAGEAMQVETSSARPLAGTQVNGQASGSSRHQRPRMGH
;
A
#
# COMPACT_ATOMS: atom_id res chain seq x y z
N MET A 1 1.84 -31.38 19.51
CA MET A 1 0.60 -30.56 19.39
C MET A 1 0.33 -30.37 17.92
N ALA A 2 -0.89 -30.61 17.44
CA ALA A 2 -1.23 -30.30 16.05
C ALA A 2 -0.99 -28.81 15.80
N PRO A 3 -0.48 -28.40 14.62
CA PRO A 3 -0.35 -26.99 14.28
C PRO A 3 -1.72 -26.32 14.47
N SER A 4 -1.74 -25.16 15.13
CA SER A 4 -2.98 -24.41 15.31
C SER A 4 -3.47 -23.91 13.94
N LEU A 5 -4.59 -24.44 13.47
CA LEU A 5 -5.28 -23.93 12.29
C LEU A 5 -5.96 -22.59 12.61
N TYR A 6 -5.80 -21.61 11.74
CA TYR A 6 -6.48 -20.31 11.78
C TYR A 6 -7.61 -20.28 10.75
N ASP A 7 -8.65 -19.50 11.01
CA ASP A 7 -9.65 -19.19 9.98
C ASP A 7 -9.02 -18.30 8.90
N VAL A 8 -8.24 -17.31 9.32
CA VAL A 8 -7.57 -16.34 8.44
C VAL A 8 -6.14 -16.07 8.91
N ILE A 9 -5.18 -16.02 7.98
CA ILE A 9 -3.88 -15.36 8.22
C ILE A 9 -3.83 -14.06 7.40
N VAL A 10 -3.48 -12.96 8.07
CA VAL A 10 -3.26 -11.64 7.45
C VAL A 10 -1.76 -11.40 7.35
N ILE A 11 -1.30 -11.06 6.15
CA ILE A 11 0.11 -10.82 5.85
C ILE A 11 0.32 -9.33 5.59
N GLY A 12 1.08 -8.67 6.47
CA GLY A 12 1.26 -7.23 6.53
C GLY A 12 0.52 -6.63 7.74
N GLY A 13 1.27 -6.12 8.71
CA GLY A 13 0.76 -5.50 9.94
C GLY A 13 0.64 -3.97 9.84
N GLY A 14 0.41 -3.44 8.65
CA GLY A 14 0.09 -2.02 8.44
C GLY A 14 -1.37 -1.68 8.80
N PRO A 15 -1.82 -0.43 8.57
CA PRO A 15 -3.16 0.03 8.94
C PRO A 15 -4.28 -0.86 8.38
N VAL A 16 -4.24 -1.19 7.09
CA VAL A 16 -5.28 -2.03 6.45
C VAL A 16 -5.22 -3.48 6.95
N GLY A 17 -4.02 -4.05 7.11
CA GLY A 17 -3.88 -5.41 7.64
C GLY A 17 -4.33 -5.53 9.09
N LEU A 18 -4.00 -4.56 9.94
CA LEU A 18 -4.51 -4.51 11.32
C LEU A 18 -6.02 -4.28 11.37
N ALA A 19 -6.58 -3.46 10.48
CA ALA A 19 -8.03 -3.28 10.37
C ALA A 19 -8.75 -4.56 9.92
N ALA A 20 -8.21 -5.29 8.95
CA ALA A 20 -8.74 -6.59 8.55
C ALA A 20 -8.64 -7.62 9.68
N THR A 21 -7.51 -7.65 10.40
CA THR A 21 -7.31 -8.52 11.57
C THR A 21 -8.34 -8.21 12.66
N TYR A 22 -8.56 -6.92 12.94
CA TYR A 22 -9.56 -6.46 13.89
C TYR A 22 -10.97 -6.93 13.51
N GLU A 23 -11.41 -6.71 12.26
CA GLU A 23 -12.75 -7.10 11.80
C GLU A 23 -12.95 -8.62 11.81
N VAL A 24 -11.93 -9.41 11.43
CA VAL A 24 -11.98 -10.88 11.49
C VAL A 24 -12.08 -11.36 12.95
N ALA A 25 -11.25 -10.81 13.85
CA ALA A 25 -11.29 -11.16 15.27
C ALA A 25 -12.63 -10.78 15.92
N LYS A 26 -13.16 -9.59 15.60
CA LYS A 26 -14.47 -9.10 16.05
C LYS A 26 -15.62 -9.98 15.59
N ALA A 27 -15.50 -10.63 14.44
CA ALA A 27 -16.44 -11.64 13.96
C ALA A 27 -16.33 -13.00 14.69
N GLY A 28 -15.48 -13.11 15.72
CA GLY A 28 -15.27 -14.31 16.53
C GLY A 28 -14.44 -15.38 15.82
N LYS A 29 -13.67 -15.01 14.80
CA LYS A 29 -12.84 -15.92 14.00
C LYS A 29 -11.39 -15.87 14.46
N LYS A 30 -10.73 -17.02 14.39
CA LYS A 30 -9.34 -17.16 14.81
C LYS A 30 -8.42 -16.62 13.72
N VAL A 31 -7.72 -15.54 14.03
CA VAL A 31 -6.87 -14.82 13.08
C VAL A 31 -5.46 -14.61 13.62
N LEU A 32 -4.48 -14.72 12.72
CA LEU A 32 -3.09 -14.38 12.97
C LEU A 32 -2.65 -13.29 11.98
N VAL A 33 -2.10 -12.19 12.51
CA VAL A 33 -1.41 -11.18 11.70
C VAL A 33 0.10 -11.38 11.76
N LEU A 34 0.74 -11.38 10.59
CA LEU A 34 2.18 -11.51 10.40
C LEU A 34 2.76 -10.20 9.85
N GLU A 35 3.76 -9.65 10.55
CA GLU A 35 4.49 -8.44 10.14
C GLU A 35 6.00 -8.74 10.09
N GLN A 36 6.63 -8.44 8.94
CA GLN A 36 8.06 -8.68 8.73
C GLN A 36 8.96 -7.79 9.61
N ASN A 37 8.48 -6.61 9.99
CA ASN A 37 9.14 -5.67 10.92
C ASN A 37 8.43 -5.64 12.28
N ASN A 38 8.55 -4.56 13.05
CA ASN A 38 7.64 -4.28 14.17
C ASN A 38 6.36 -3.60 13.65
N PHE A 39 5.24 -3.65 14.37
CA PHE A 39 3.96 -3.06 13.91
C PHE A 39 3.94 -1.53 13.74
N TYR A 40 4.95 -0.81 14.25
CA TYR A 40 5.06 0.65 14.21
C TYR A 40 6.29 1.13 13.43
N ASN A 41 6.73 0.29 12.48
CA ASN A 41 7.96 0.51 11.71
C ASN A 41 7.85 1.66 10.70
N GLN A 42 9.00 2.05 10.15
CA GLN A 42 9.11 3.12 9.16
C GLN A 42 9.43 2.61 7.73
N ALA A 43 9.34 1.30 7.48
CA ALA A 43 9.82 0.68 6.24
C ALA A 43 8.80 0.75 5.09
N GLY A 44 7.50 0.80 5.40
CA GLY A 44 6.43 0.81 4.40
C GLY A 44 5.83 2.19 4.08
N SER A 45 4.53 2.20 3.82
CA SER A 45 3.74 3.38 3.41
C SER A 45 3.15 4.18 4.58
N SER A 46 3.14 3.61 5.78
CA SER A 46 2.55 4.19 7.00
C SER A 46 3.45 4.97 7.97
N PRO A 47 4.76 5.23 7.72
CA PRO A 47 5.54 6.20 8.49
C PRO A 47 4.82 7.51 8.75
N ASP A 48 5.34 8.30 9.70
CA ASP A 48 4.92 9.68 10.01
C ASP A 48 3.68 9.82 10.94
N LEU A 49 3.34 11.06 11.31
CA LEU A 49 2.33 11.41 12.32
C LEU A 49 0.91 11.52 11.76
N VAL A 50 0.78 11.90 10.48
CA VAL A 50 -0.46 12.41 9.90
C VAL A 50 -0.75 11.83 8.52
N ARG A 51 -2.04 11.67 8.20
CA ARG A 51 -2.56 11.45 6.83
C ARG A 51 -3.89 12.16 6.65
N MET A 52 -4.23 12.51 5.41
CA MET A 52 -5.51 13.13 5.13
C MET A 52 -6.64 12.11 5.20
N PHE A 53 -7.69 12.44 5.95
CA PHE A 53 -9.04 11.93 5.75
C PHE A 53 -9.78 12.91 4.84
N ARG A 54 -10.01 12.53 3.57
CA ARG A 54 -10.68 13.38 2.59
C ARG A 54 -11.88 12.71 1.93
N THR A 55 -12.87 13.50 1.58
CA THR A 55 -14.13 13.07 0.95
C THR A 55 -14.42 13.75 -0.39
N MET A 56 -13.61 14.73 -0.79
CA MET A 56 -13.74 15.42 -2.08
C MET A 56 -13.13 14.56 -3.18
N TYR A 57 -13.99 13.91 -3.98
CA TYR A 57 -13.64 13.04 -5.10
C TYR A 57 -14.49 13.37 -6.34
N THR A 58 -13.87 13.40 -7.51
CA THR A 58 -14.53 13.62 -8.80
C THR A 58 -15.31 12.37 -9.26
N GLU A 59 -14.77 11.18 -9.03
CA GLU A 59 -15.39 9.93 -9.44
C GLU A 59 -16.53 9.53 -8.48
N ASP A 60 -17.72 9.28 -9.02
CA ASP A 60 -18.92 8.97 -8.23
C ASP A 60 -18.73 7.76 -7.28
N PHE A 61 -18.05 6.71 -7.74
CA PHE A 61 -17.81 5.52 -6.92
C PHE A 61 -16.86 5.81 -5.75
N MET A 62 -15.83 6.63 -5.97
CA MET A 62 -14.90 7.05 -4.92
C MET A 62 -15.57 7.99 -3.91
N ALA A 63 -16.39 8.94 -4.39
CA ALA A 63 -17.15 9.83 -3.52
C ALA A 63 -18.13 9.05 -2.62
N LYS A 64 -18.86 8.08 -3.19
CA LYS A 64 -19.72 7.17 -2.42
C LYS A 64 -18.92 6.36 -1.40
N LEU A 65 -17.76 5.82 -1.79
CA LEU A 65 -16.88 5.07 -0.90
C LEU A 65 -16.39 5.95 0.26
N ALA A 66 -16.01 7.20 -0.02
CA ALA A 66 -15.52 8.13 0.99
C ALA A 66 -16.64 8.53 1.97
N LYS A 67 -17.86 8.76 1.47
CA LYS A 67 -19.04 9.00 2.31
C LYS A 67 -19.33 7.82 3.23
N LYS A 68 -19.30 6.58 2.72
CA LYS A 68 -19.48 5.37 3.53
C LYS A 68 -18.36 5.22 4.57
N SER A 69 -17.11 5.50 4.18
CA SER A 69 -15.94 5.43 5.06
C SER A 69 -16.12 6.27 6.33
N MET A 70 -16.80 7.42 6.26
CA MET A 70 -17.11 8.24 7.45
C MET A 70 -17.79 7.42 8.55
N GLY A 71 -18.76 6.57 8.21
CA GLY A 71 -19.47 5.71 9.15
C GLY A 71 -18.54 4.68 9.80
N PHE A 72 -17.72 4.00 9.00
CA PHE A 72 -16.75 3.02 9.50
C PHE A 72 -15.69 3.64 10.41
N TRP A 73 -15.27 4.87 10.13
CA TRP A 73 -14.39 5.58 11.04
C TRP A 73 -15.07 5.92 12.37
N ASN A 74 -16.32 6.38 12.34
CA ASN A 74 -17.07 6.64 13.57
C ASN A 74 -17.25 5.37 14.40
N ASP A 75 -17.49 4.23 13.73
CA ASP A 75 -17.56 2.92 14.38
C ASP A 75 -16.24 2.52 15.02
N LEU A 76 -15.13 2.65 14.30
CA LEU A 76 -13.81 2.35 14.82
C LEU A 76 -13.44 3.24 16.02
N GLU A 77 -13.72 4.55 15.96
CA GLU A 77 -13.45 5.49 17.06
C GLU A 77 -14.28 5.15 18.30
N ARG A 78 -15.55 4.76 18.13
CA ARG A 78 -16.40 4.29 19.22
C ARG A 78 -15.83 3.02 19.86
N ASP A 79 -15.42 2.05 19.04
CA ASP A 79 -14.90 0.78 19.54
C ASP A 79 -13.51 0.97 20.20
N ALA A 80 -12.69 1.88 19.67
CA ALA A 80 -11.41 2.29 20.27
C ALA A 80 -11.59 3.05 21.59
N GLY A 81 -12.70 3.77 21.75
CA GLY A 81 -12.97 4.63 22.90
C GLY A 81 -12.21 5.96 22.86
N GLU A 82 -11.69 6.37 21.70
CA GLU A 82 -10.88 7.57 21.50
C GLU A 82 -10.97 8.10 20.08
N SER A 83 -10.79 9.42 19.91
CA SER A 83 -10.77 10.04 18.58
C SER A 83 -9.46 9.72 17.86
N LEU A 84 -9.56 9.09 16.69
CA LEU A 84 -8.44 8.72 15.83
C LEU A 84 -8.20 9.77 14.73
N ARG A 85 -9.15 10.69 14.57
CA ARG A 85 -9.09 11.80 13.61
C ARG A 85 -9.36 13.14 14.29
N TRP A 86 -8.72 14.17 13.76
CA TRP A 86 -9.05 15.56 14.05
C TRP A 86 -9.73 16.21 12.85
N MET A 87 -11.03 16.46 12.95
CA MET A 87 -11.87 16.95 11.85
C MET A 87 -11.79 18.48 11.70
N SER A 88 -10.65 18.97 11.20
CA SER A 88 -10.36 20.39 10.98
C SER A 88 -10.85 20.92 9.62
N GLY A 89 -11.36 20.05 8.75
CA GLY A 89 -11.69 20.33 7.35
C GLY A 89 -10.50 20.18 6.39
N LEU A 90 -10.79 20.42 5.11
CA LEU A 90 -9.83 20.40 3.99
C LEU A 90 -10.16 21.56 3.05
N LEU A 91 -9.14 22.36 2.70
CA LEU A 91 -9.17 23.33 1.63
C LEU A 91 -8.46 22.76 0.39
N ASN A 92 -9.20 22.48 -0.68
CA ASN A 92 -8.59 22.35 -1.99
C ASN A 92 -8.57 23.74 -2.64
N PHE A 93 -7.49 24.16 -3.29
CA PHE A 93 -7.43 25.47 -3.97
C PHE A 93 -6.46 25.46 -5.14
N GLY A 94 -6.52 26.46 -6.02
CA GLY A 94 -5.60 26.60 -7.14
C GLY A 94 -6.26 26.99 -8.45
N ASP A 95 -5.63 26.62 -9.57
CA ASP A 95 -6.15 26.90 -10.91
C ASP A 95 -7.32 25.96 -11.23
N ALA A 96 -8.55 26.49 -11.22
CA ALA A 96 -9.75 25.74 -11.54
C ALA A 96 -9.81 25.23 -12.99
N ARG A 97 -8.99 25.78 -13.90
CA ARG A 97 -8.90 25.35 -15.30
C ARG A 97 -8.02 24.12 -15.48
N MET A 98 -7.33 23.68 -14.43
CA MET A 98 -6.56 22.45 -14.42
C MET A 98 -7.51 21.25 -14.57
N GLY A 99 -7.71 20.82 -15.83
CA GLY A 99 -8.51 19.66 -16.20
C GLY A 99 -7.71 18.37 -16.38
N GLU A 100 -6.40 18.39 -16.08
CA GLU A 100 -5.56 17.21 -16.21
C GLU A 100 -5.97 16.14 -15.18
N ASN A 101 -5.95 14.87 -15.62
CA ASN A 101 -6.21 13.70 -14.77
C ASN A 101 -5.08 13.55 -13.73
N THR A 102 -5.10 14.38 -12.69
CA THR A 102 -4.27 14.13 -11.52
C THR A 102 -4.83 12.92 -10.77
N PRO A 103 -3.98 12.17 -10.05
CA PRO A 103 -4.41 11.20 -9.03
C PRO A 103 -5.55 11.66 -8.11
N GLU A 104 -5.65 12.97 -7.89
CA GLU A 104 -6.58 13.59 -6.94
C GLU A 104 -7.84 14.17 -7.61
N GLY A 105 -7.95 14.04 -8.94
CA GLY A 105 -9.04 14.60 -9.75
C GLY A 105 -8.79 16.06 -10.15
N THR A 106 -9.85 16.86 -10.17
CA THR A 106 -9.79 18.30 -10.47
C THR A 106 -10.29 19.10 -9.28
N LEU A 107 -9.91 20.38 -9.18
CA LEU A 107 -10.28 21.24 -8.06
C LEU A 107 -11.80 21.30 -7.83
N LEU A 108 -12.57 21.53 -8.89
CA LEU A 108 -14.03 21.72 -8.83
C LEU A 108 -14.84 20.45 -9.15
N GLY A 109 -14.21 19.41 -9.72
CA GLY A 109 -14.87 18.14 -10.06
C GLY A 109 -15.67 17.49 -8.93
N PRO A 110 -15.24 17.57 -7.65
CA PRO A 110 -16.01 17.02 -6.53
C PRO A 110 -17.39 17.65 -6.29
N ILE A 111 -17.68 18.86 -6.79
CA ILE A 111 -18.90 19.63 -6.44
C ILE A 111 -20.18 18.84 -6.72
N ASP A 112 -20.29 18.18 -7.87
CA ASP A 112 -21.51 17.44 -8.23
C ASP A 112 -21.76 16.26 -7.28
N ASN A 113 -20.70 15.55 -6.89
CA ASN A 113 -20.79 14.48 -5.92
C ASN A 113 -21.10 15.00 -4.51
N LEU A 114 -20.51 16.13 -4.11
CA LEU A 114 -20.79 16.76 -2.82
C LEU A 114 -22.27 17.14 -2.72
N LYS A 115 -22.85 17.74 -3.77
CA LYS A 115 -24.30 18.04 -3.85
C LYS A 115 -25.13 16.76 -3.79
N LYS A 116 -24.82 15.77 -4.63
CA LYS A 116 -25.53 14.48 -4.72
C LYS A 116 -25.55 13.72 -3.40
N LEU A 117 -24.46 13.78 -2.64
CA LEU A 117 -24.28 13.09 -1.35
C LEU A 117 -24.63 13.96 -0.15
N ASN A 118 -25.19 15.15 -0.36
CA ASN A 118 -25.56 16.14 0.66
C ASN A 118 -24.41 16.40 1.65
N MET A 119 -23.23 16.71 1.10
CA MET A 119 -22.02 17.04 1.86
C MET A 119 -21.79 18.55 1.84
N ALA A 120 -21.45 19.11 3.00
CA ALA A 120 -21.22 20.54 3.13
C ALA A 120 -19.91 20.95 2.43
N TYR A 121 -19.96 22.07 1.71
CA TYR A 121 -18.78 22.71 1.15
C TYR A 121 -19.00 24.23 1.00
N GLN A 122 -17.90 24.96 0.86
CA GLN A 122 -17.87 26.39 0.52
C GLN A 122 -16.90 26.59 -0.64
N GLN A 123 -17.35 27.26 -1.69
CA GLN A 123 -16.47 27.77 -2.73
C GLN A 123 -15.90 29.11 -2.28
N LEU A 124 -14.62 29.37 -2.53
CA LEU A 124 -13.88 30.52 -2.03
C LEU A 124 -13.07 31.14 -3.17
N THR A 125 -12.93 32.46 -3.13
CA THR A 125 -12.00 33.23 -3.95
C THR A 125 -10.57 33.18 -3.38
N ALA A 126 -9.57 33.50 -4.19
CA ALA A 126 -8.18 33.67 -3.72
C ALA A 126 -8.06 34.65 -2.55
N GLN A 127 -8.84 35.73 -2.53
CA GLN A 127 -8.84 36.70 -1.42
C GLN A 127 -9.42 36.09 -0.14
N GLU A 128 -10.58 35.44 -0.20
CA GLU A 128 -11.18 34.78 0.97
C GLU A 128 -10.28 33.68 1.55
N ILE A 129 -9.49 33.02 0.70
CA ILE A 129 -8.47 32.06 1.14
C ILE A 129 -7.35 32.77 1.90
N GLN A 130 -6.78 33.85 1.35
CA GLN A 130 -5.70 34.62 2.00
C GLN A 130 -6.16 35.29 3.29
N ASP A 131 -7.45 35.60 3.43
CA ASP A 131 -8.03 36.16 4.66
C ASP A 131 -8.16 35.12 5.79
N ARG A 132 -8.23 33.83 5.45
CA ARG A 132 -8.55 32.73 6.40
C ARG A 132 -7.39 31.77 6.64
N TRP A 133 -6.56 31.51 5.64
CA TRP A 133 -5.39 30.63 5.72
C TRP A 133 -4.11 31.47 5.55
N PRO A 134 -2.97 31.01 6.09
CA PRO A 134 -1.71 31.76 6.05
C PRO A 134 -1.04 31.63 4.67
N PHE A 135 -1.76 31.99 3.61
CA PHE A 135 -1.25 32.08 2.25
C PHE A 135 -1.06 33.53 1.83
N LYS A 136 -0.24 33.73 0.79
CA LYS A 136 0.04 35.02 0.16
C LYS A 136 0.27 34.83 -1.34
N ASN A 137 0.19 35.92 -2.09
CA ASN A 137 0.51 35.95 -3.53
C ASN A 137 -0.22 34.84 -4.31
N LEU A 138 -1.46 34.52 -3.93
CA LEU A 138 -2.29 33.62 -4.73
C LEU A 138 -2.79 34.41 -5.95
N PRO A 139 -2.67 33.87 -7.18
CA PRO A 139 -3.27 34.51 -8.36
C PRO A 139 -4.77 34.76 -8.17
N ASP A 140 -5.25 35.93 -8.61
CA ASP A 140 -6.64 36.36 -8.39
C ASP A 140 -7.66 35.42 -9.05
N GLU A 141 -7.28 34.74 -10.14
CA GLU A 141 -8.10 33.76 -10.83
C GLU A 141 -8.18 32.40 -10.14
N TRP A 142 -7.40 32.18 -9.08
CA TRP A 142 -7.48 30.93 -8.32
C TRP A 142 -8.74 30.87 -7.47
N GLU A 143 -9.26 29.66 -7.35
CA GLU A 143 -10.45 29.34 -6.58
C GLU A 143 -10.12 28.33 -5.49
N GLY A 144 -11.05 28.15 -4.56
CA GLY A 144 -10.96 27.15 -3.51
C GLY A 144 -12.29 26.47 -3.21
N LEU A 145 -12.18 25.29 -2.64
CA LEU A 145 -13.26 24.45 -2.17
C LEU A 145 -12.90 23.99 -0.75
N TYR A 146 -13.59 24.52 0.25
CA TYR A 146 -13.46 24.10 1.64
C TYR A 146 -14.58 23.15 2.04
N ALA A 147 -14.23 22.00 2.61
CA ALA A 147 -15.20 21.03 3.14
C ALA A 147 -14.88 20.68 4.61
N PRO A 148 -15.81 20.93 5.56
CA PRO A 148 -15.55 20.77 7.00
C PRO A 148 -15.49 19.31 7.46
N ASP A 149 -16.17 18.39 6.75
CA ASP A 149 -16.24 16.96 7.10
C ASP A 149 -14.96 16.16 6.74
N ASN A 150 -13.81 16.83 6.70
CA ASN A 150 -12.50 16.28 6.38
C ASN A 150 -11.56 16.49 7.58
N GLY A 151 -10.44 15.77 7.66
CA GLY A 151 -9.58 15.88 8.84
C GLY A 151 -8.27 15.12 8.79
N VAL A 152 -7.49 15.23 9.86
CA VAL A 152 -6.19 14.60 9.99
C VAL A 152 -6.32 13.28 10.75
N VAL A 153 -5.86 12.17 10.16
CA VAL A 153 -5.74 10.88 10.86
C VAL A 153 -4.49 10.89 11.73
N ASN A 154 -4.62 10.54 13.02
CA ASN A 154 -3.51 10.29 13.93
C ASN A 154 -2.94 8.88 13.66
N VAL A 155 -1.91 8.79 12.82
CA VAL A 155 -1.39 7.51 12.33
C VAL A 155 -0.82 6.63 13.45
N PRO A 156 0.02 7.15 14.38
CA PRO A 156 0.53 6.34 15.48
C PRO A 156 -0.58 5.81 16.39
N LEU A 157 -1.61 6.63 16.66
CA LEU A 157 -2.72 6.21 17.51
C LEU A 157 -3.61 5.18 16.81
N LEU A 158 -3.89 5.36 15.52
CA LEU A 158 -4.63 4.38 14.71
C LEU A 158 -4.00 2.99 14.77
N LEU A 159 -2.69 2.89 14.52
CA LEU A 159 -1.97 1.61 14.53
C LEU A 159 -2.03 0.93 15.90
N ARG A 160 -1.81 1.69 16.98
CA ARG A 160 -1.90 1.16 18.35
C ARG A 160 -3.31 0.70 18.69
N SER A 161 -4.32 1.47 18.31
CA SER A 161 -5.73 1.18 18.58
C SER A 161 -6.18 -0.06 17.84
N LEU A 162 -5.87 -0.18 16.55
CA LEU A 162 -6.22 -1.36 15.75
C LEU A 162 -5.55 -2.63 16.28
N LEU A 163 -4.26 -2.58 16.61
CA LEU A 163 -3.57 -3.75 17.19
C LEU A 163 -4.15 -4.12 18.57
N ARG A 164 -4.42 -3.13 19.42
CA ARG A 164 -5.06 -3.35 20.73
C ARG A 164 -6.43 -4.02 20.55
N LEU A 165 -7.31 -3.41 19.75
CA LEU A 165 -8.65 -3.94 19.50
C LEU A 165 -8.61 -5.35 18.93
N ALA A 166 -7.76 -5.62 17.93
CA ALA A 166 -7.61 -6.96 17.39
C ALA A 166 -7.24 -7.99 18.48
N LYS A 167 -6.28 -7.65 19.36
CA LYS A 167 -5.87 -8.53 20.47
C LYS A 167 -6.93 -8.66 21.55
N ASP A 168 -7.69 -7.60 21.85
CA ASP A 168 -8.81 -7.64 22.80
C ASP A 168 -9.92 -8.60 22.32
N TYR A 169 -10.10 -8.73 21.00
CA TYR A 169 -10.96 -9.74 20.36
C TYR A 169 -10.29 -11.11 20.13
N GLY A 170 -9.07 -11.32 20.64
CA GLY A 170 -8.39 -12.63 20.63
C GLY A 170 -7.51 -12.92 19.42
N ALA A 171 -7.16 -11.91 18.60
CA ALA A 171 -6.22 -12.09 17.51
C ALA A 171 -4.81 -12.43 18.02
N ASP A 172 -4.15 -13.37 17.33
CA ASP A 172 -2.72 -13.58 17.47
C ASP A 172 -1.95 -12.60 16.58
N ALA A 173 -0.81 -12.10 17.07
CA ALA A 173 0.02 -11.15 16.34
C ALA A 173 1.49 -11.52 16.45
N LYS A 174 2.18 -11.64 15.31
CA LYS A 174 3.62 -11.91 15.24
C LYS A 174 4.30 -10.86 14.38
N GLN A 175 5.20 -10.13 15.01
CA GLN A 175 6.12 -9.21 14.37
C GLN A 175 7.48 -9.88 14.13
N HIS A 176 8.34 -9.27 13.31
CA HIS A 176 9.61 -9.85 12.88
C HIS A 176 9.44 -11.25 12.28
N ALA A 177 8.38 -11.42 11.51
CA ALA A 177 7.95 -12.66 10.87
C ALA A 177 7.72 -12.40 9.38
N GLU A 178 8.78 -12.54 8.59
CA GLU A 178 8.73 -12.38 7.14
C GLU A 178 8.10 -13.63 6.52
N VAL A 179 7.04 -13.48 5.73
CA VAL A 179 6.47 -14.60 4.97
C VAL A 179 7.36 -14.88 3.77
N THR A 180 7.86 -16.11 3.65
CA THR A 180 8.75 -16.52 2.56
C THR A 180 8.03 -17.32 1.48
N SER A 181 6.95 -18.02 1.84
CA SER A 181 6.13 -18.76 0.88
C SER A 181 4.75 -19.10 1.44
N ILE A 182 3.78 -19.21 0.54
CA ILE A 182 2.44 -19.72 0.80
C ILE A 182 2.17 -20.84 -0.19
N ALA A 183 1.74 -22.00 0.31
CA ALA A 183 1.40 -23.16 -0.52
C ALA A 183 0.14 -23.82 0.02
N TYR A 184 -0.74 -24.28 -0.88
CA TYR A 184 -1.92 -25.04 -0.46
C TYR A 184 -1.52 -26.48 -0.13
N ASP A 185 -1.82 -26.90 1.09
CA ASP A 185 -1.60 -28.26 1.55
C ASP A 185 -2.90 -29.06 1.44
N ASN A 186 -2.98 -29.89 0.39
CA ASN A 186 -4.13 -30.76 0.14
C ASN A 186 -4.39 -31.75 1.30
N SER A 187 -3.38 -32.14 2.07
CA SER A 187 -3.55 -33.10 3.17
C SER A 187 -4.32 -32.50 4.35
N SER A 188 -4.11 -31.21 4.63
CA SER A 188 -4.81 -30.47 5.67
C SER A 188 -5.98 -29.62 5.15
N SER A 189 -6.19 -29.58 3.83
CA SER A 189 -7.17 -28.70 3.17
C SER A 189 -7.04 -27.24 3.62
N SER A 190 -5.79 -26.76 3.72
CA SER A 190 -5.47 -25.43 4.23
C SER A 190 -4.24 -24.84 3.55
N TRP A 191 -4.11 -23.52 3.61
CA TRP A 191 -2.89 -22.82 3.21
C TRP A 191 -1.82 -22.95 4.28
N ARG A 192 -0.65 -23.50 3.93
CA ARG A 192 0.57 -23.41 4.74
C ARG A 192 1.29 -22.10 4.44
N VAL A 193 1.57 -21.33 5.48
CA VAL A 193 2.33 -20.08 5.42
C VAL A 193 3.65 -20.30 6.14
N ASP A 194 4.74 -20.28 5.40
CA ASP A 194 6.09 -20.41 5.93
C ASP A 194 6.68 -19.01 6.21
N ILE A 195 7.28 -18.86 7.39
CA ILE A 195 7.89 -17.60 7.83
C ILE A 195 9.36 -17.78 8.21
N LEU A 196 10.11 -16.69 8.09
CA LEU A 196 11.45 -16.53 8.61
C LEU A 196 11.46 -15.43 9.68
N HIS A 197 11.87 -15.77 10.89
CA HIS A 197 12.09 -14.81 11.95
C HIS A 197 13.40 -14.03 11.76
N ARG A 198 13.51 -12.86 12.40
CA ARG A 198 14.75 -12.05 12.36
C ARG A 198 16.00 -12.80 12.86
N ASP A 199 15.83 -13.74 13.79
CA ASP A 199 16.89 -14.63 14.29
C ASP A 199 17.15 -15.85 13.39
N LYS A 200 16.60 -15.84 12.17
CA LYS A 200 16.69 -16.87 11.13
C LYS A 200 16.04 -18.21 11.48
N LYS A 201 15.22 -18.28 12.54
CA LYS A 201 14.37 -19.44 12.80
C LYS A 201 13.19 -19.46 11.84
N GLN A 202 12.92 -20.64 11.27
CA GLN A 202 11.75 -20.86 10.44
C GLN A 202 10.58 -21.38 11.29
N ALA A 203 9.36 -21.04 10.87
CA ALA A 203 8.12 -21.59 11.42
C ALA A 203 7.06 -21.64 10.32
N SER A 204 6.03 -22.49 10.53
CA SER A 204 4.91 -22.61 9.59
C SER A 204 3.58 -22.53 10.35
N PHE A 205 2.60 -21.88 9.73
CA PHE A 205 1.23 -21.79 10.21
C PHE A 205 0.27 -22.27 9.13
N HIS A 206 -0.94 -22.66 9.53
CA HIS A 206 -1.98 -23.13 8.62
C HIS A 206 -3.22 -22.24 8.73
N ALA A 207 -3.85 -21.92 7.60
CA ALA A 207 -5.10 -21.15 7.57
C ALA A 207 -6.06 -21.58 6.45
N ILE A 208 -7.36 -21.37 6.66
CA ILE A 208 -8.37 -21.60 5.61
C ILE A 208 -8.34 -20.50 4.55
N LYS A 209 -8.12 -19.25 4.96
CA LYS A 209 -8.07 -18.06 4.09
C LYS A 209 -6.82 -17.23 4.35
N ILE A 210 -6.38 -16.52 3.33
CA ILE A 210 -5.25 -15.60 3.38
C ILE A 210 -5.70 -14.20 2.96
N ILE A 211 -5.25 -13.18 3.68
CA ILE A 211 -5.35 -11.79 3.28
C ILE A 211 -3.93 -11.24 3.09
N LEU A 212 -3.62 -10.75 1.90
CA LEU A 212 -2.37 -10.07 1.58
C LEU A 212 -2.60 -8.56 1.67
N ALA A 213 -2.04 -7.91 2.69
CA ALA A 213 -2.11 -6.46 2.92
C ALA A 213 -0.71 -5.89 3.19
N SER A 214 0.31 -6.44 2.52
CA SER A 214 1.74 -6.12 2.71
C SER A 214 2.20 -4.86 1.95
N GLY A 215 1.28 -4.08 1.37
CA GLY A 215 1.56 -2.80 0.74
C GLY A 215 2.58 -2.91 -0.39
N ALA A 216 3.63 -2.09 -0.35
CA ALA A 216 4.73 -2.12 -1.32
C ALA A 216 5.45 -3.49 -1.43
N TYR A 217 5.38 -4.32 -0.39
CA TYR A 217 6.01 -5.64 -0.35
C TYR A 217 5.10 -6.77 -0.86
N VAL A 218 3.97 -6.47 -1.50
CA VAL A 218 3.03 -7.49 -2.01
C VAL A 218 3.71 -8.49 -2.96
N ASN A 219 4.59 -8.02 -3.85
CA ASN A 219 5.33 -8.88 -4.79
C ASN A 219 6.30 -9.85 -4.08
N HIS A 220 6.79 -9.49 -2.89
CA HIS A 220 7.67 -10.35 -2.10
C HIS A 220 6.95 -11.56 -1.51
N VAL A 221 5.62 -11.51 -1.48
CA VAL A 221 4.77 -12.64 -1.09
C VAL A 221 4.24 -13.34 -2.33
N LEU A 222 3.78 -12.58 -3.33
CA LEU A 222 3.17 -13.13 -4.54
C LEU A 222 4.14 -13.96 -5.38
N GLN A 223 5.36 -13.45 -5.60
CA GLN A 223 6.32 -14.07 -6.49
C GLN A 223 6.76 -15.47 -5.99
N PRO A 224 7.29 -15.63 -4.76
CA PRO A 224 7.69 -16.96 -4.29
C PRO A 224 6.53 -17.92 -4.07
N SER A 225 5.32 -17.43 -3.82
CA SER A 225 4.15 -18.28 -3.49
C SER A 225 3.37 -18.72 -4.72
N PHE A 226 3.11 -17.80 -5.65
CA PHE A 226 2.17 -17.97 -6.76
C PHE A 226 2.82 -17.82 -8.14
N GLY A 227 4.09 -17.38 -8.22
CA GLY A 227 4.83 -17.22 -9.49
C GLY A 227 4.35 -16.05 -10.33
N ILE A 228 3.72 -15.07 -9.69
CA ILE A 228 3.27 -13.83 -10.32
C ILE A 228 3.77 -12.64 -9.51
N HIS A 229 3.83 -11.49 -10.17
CA HIS A 229 4.02 -10.20 -9.51
C HIS A 229 3.04 -9.18 -10.09
N LEU A 230 2.77 -8.11 -9.36
CA LEU A 230 2.01 -6.96 -9.85
C LEU A 230 2.97 -5.95 -10.46
N ASP A 231 2.60 -5.34 -11.57
CA ASP A 231 3.34 -4.21 -12.15
C ASP A 231 3.11 -2.95 -11.30
N LEU A 232 3.94 -2.79 -10.27
CA LEU A 232 3.87 -1.68 -9.35
C LEU A 232 4.68 -0.48 -9.87
N ASP A 233 4.22 0.74 -9.62
CA ASP A 233 5.02 1.96 -9.69
C ASP A 233 5.09 2.54 -8.28
N ILE A 234 6.21 2.34 -7.58
CA ILE A 234 6.35 2.72 -6.17
C ILE A 234 7.05 4.07 -6.11
N TRP A 235 6.33 5.07 -5.63
CA TRP A 235 6.83 6.43 -5.48
C TRP A 235 7.48 6.58 -4.10
N GLU A 236 8.73 7.03 -4.07
CA GLU A 236 9.40 7.44 -2.82
C GLU A 236 9.01 8.88 -2.49
N MET A 237 7.88 9.04 -1.81
CA MET A 237 7.34 10.33 -1.43
C MET A 237 8.20 10.98 -0.35
N THR A 238 8.49 12.27 -0.54
CA THR A 238 9.17 13.10 0.46
C THR A 238 8.15 13.96 1.20
N ALA A 239 8.25 14.01 2.52
CA ALA A 239 7.45 14.90 3.35
C ALA A 239 8.33 15.75 4.26
N SER A 240 8.06 17.04 4.31
CA SER A 240 8.89 18.03 5.00
C SER A 240 8.11 18.70 6.13
N TYR A 241 8.72 18.88 7.29
CA TYR A 241 8.15 19.60 8.42
C TYR A 241 8.85 20.94 8.59
N PHE A 242 8.10 22.03 8.57
CA PHE A 242 8.63 23.39 8.67
C PHE A 242 8.17 24.07 9.96
N ASN A 243 9.04 24.92 10.52
CA ASN A 243 8.69 25.79 11.63
C ASN A 243 7.66 26.83 11.17
N THR A 244 6.56 26.92 11.91
CA THR A 244 5.59 28.02 11.82
C THR A 244 5.92 29.06 12.88
N ASN A 245 5.59 30.32 12.61
CA ASN A 245 5.78 31.40 13.57
C ASN A 245 4.97 31.12 14.85
N ALA A 246 5.65 31.06 16.00
CA ALA A 246 5.03 30.83 17.31
C ALA A 246 4.67 32.11 18.07
N GLY A 247 4.96 33.29 17.49
CA GLY A 247 4.73 34.59 18.13
C GLY A 247 3.25 35.00 18.23
N PRO A 248 2.95 36.21 18.73
CA PRO A 248 1.58 36.72 18.87
C PRO A 248 0.79 36.76 17.55
N ASN A 249 1.50 36.91 16.42
CA ASN A 249 0.96 36.80 15.06
C ASN A 249 1.31 35.42 14.47
N GLY A 250 1.11 34.38 15.28
CA GLY A 250 1.56 33.03 14.97
C GLY A 250 0.87 32.46 13.75
N THR A 251 1.59 31.62 13.01
CA THR A 251 1.06 30.97 11.81
C THR A 251 0.37 29.67 12.20
N ILE A 252 -0.94 29.64 12.01
CA ILE A 252 -1.78 28.46 12.21
C ILE A 252 -2.54 28.20 10.92
N PHE A 253 -2.42 26.98 10.38
CA PHE A 253 -3.32 26.51 9.34
C PHE A 253 -4.62 26.06 10.01
N PRO A 254 -5.80 26.60 9.66
CA PRO A 254 -7.07 26.16 10.26
C PRO A 254 -7.45 24.72 9.91
N SER A 255 -6.92 24.20 8.81
CA SER A 255 -7.29 22.91 8.22
C SER A 255 -6.13 22.29 7.46
N MET A 256 -6.31 21.06 7.00
CA MET A 256 -5.49 20.54 5.90
C MET A 256 -5.74 21.34 4.63
N TRP A 257 -4.82 21.26 3.68
CA TRP A 257 -4.99 21.87 2.37
C TRP A 257 -4.29 21.08 1.27
N PHE A 258 -4.80 21.23 0.05
CA PHE A 258 -4.23 20.68 -1.18
C PHE A 258 -4.30 21.73 -2.28
N GLN A 259 -3.22 21.93 -3.02
CA GLN A 259 -3.08 22.96 -4.04
C GLN A 259 -2.96 22.34 -5.43
N PHE A 260 -3.74 22.86 -6.39
CA PHE A 260 -3.82 22.42 -7.79
C PHE A 260 -3.19 23.47 -8.72
N ALA A 261 -2.11 23.12 -9.41
CA ALA A 261 -1.54 23.93 -10.49
C ALA A 261 -0.87 23.05 -11.55
N PRO A 262 -0.89 23.45 -12.84
CA PRO A 262 -0.17 22.78 -13.91
C PRO A 262 1.29 22.53 -13.56
N ASN A 263 1.86 21.44 -14.10
CA ASN A 263 3.28 21.17 -13.99
C ASN A 263 4.11 22.37 -14.47
N ASP A 264 5.32 22.51 -13.93
CA ASP A 264 6.24 23.54 -14.42
C ASP A 264 6.73 23.23 -15.85
N GLU A 265 7.49 24.15 -16.43
CA GLU A 265 8.06 24.03 -17.78
C GLU A 265 8.98 22.80 -17.97
N ARG A 266 9.45 22.20 -16.86
CA ARG A 266 10.29 21.00 -16.84
C ARG A 266 9.48 19.73 -16.60
N GLY A 267 8.15 19.84 -16.51
CA GLY A 267 7.24 18.73 -16.23
C GLY A 267 7.20 18.30 -14.76
N ARG A 268 7.73 19.11 -13.83
CA ARG A 268 7.64 18.80 -12.40
C ARG A 268 6.28 19.18 -11.84
N SER A 269 5.80 18.35 -10.91
CA SER A 269 4.54 18.59 -10.21
C SER A 269 4.57 19.91 -9.46
N ARG A 270 3.49 20.68 -9.63
CA ARG A 270 3.17 21.84 -8.78
C ARG A 270 1.95 21.57 -7.90
N LEU A 271 1.66 20.30 -7.65
CA LEU A 271 0.70 19.91 -6.65
C LEU A 271 1.39 19.90 -5.30
N PHE A 272 0.78 20.55 -4.30
CA PHE A 272 1.30 20.58 -2.94
C PHE A 272 0.20 20.26 -1.96
N TYR A 273 0.58 19.72 -0.82
CA TYR A 273 -0.35 19.47 0.27
C TYR A 273 0.28 19.78 1.61
N GLY A 274 -0.58 20.09 2.57
CA GLY A 274 -0.12 20.40 3.92
C GLY A 274 -1.11 20.07 5.02
N PHE A 275 -0.54 19.98 6.20
CA PHE A 275 -1.23 19.70 7.46
C PHE A 275 -0.95 20.81 8.46
N PRO A 276 -1.93 21.17 9.29
CA PRO A 276 -1.69 22.01 10.44
C PRO A 276 -0.72 21.34 11.43
N ALA A 277 -0.16 22.13 12.34
CA ALA A 277 0.45 21.58 13.55
C ALA A 277 -0.63 20.81 14.32
N VAL A 278 -0.37 19.54 14.63
CA VAL A 278 -1.35 18.64 15.26
C VAL A 278 -1.08 18.51 16.76
N PRO A 279 -2.11 18.30 17.60
CA PRO A 279 -1.95 18.19 19.06
C PRO A 279 -1.03 17.05 19.56
N TRP A 280 -0.81 16.02 18.74
CA TRP A 280 0.06 14.88 19.04
C TRP A 280 1.44 14.95 18.38
N GLY A 281 1.73 16.05 17.68
CA GLY A 281 3.01 16.33 17.05
C GLY A 281 3.78 17.41 17.80
N PRO A 282 5.02 17.72 17.38
CA PRO A 282 5.75 18.84 17.93
C PRO A 282 4.99 20.16 17.65
N PRO A 283 4.93 21.08 18.63
CA PRO A 283 4.21 22.34 18.45
C PRO A 283 4.89 23.19 17.36
N ASN A 284 4.09 24.00 16.66
CA ASN A 284 4.54 24.92 15.61
C ASN A 284 5.28 24.24 14.44
N LEU A 285 5.02 22.96 14.18
CA LEU A 285 5.50 22.29 12.96
C LEU A 285 4.34 21.97 12.03
N ALA A 286 4.34 22.59 10.85
CA ALA A 286 3.44 22.24 9.77
C ALA A 286 4.14 21.26 8.82
N ARG A 287 3.45 20.17 8.45
CA ARG A 287 3.92 19.31 7.36
C ARG A 287 3.48 19.94 6.05
N ILE A 288 4.42 20.13 5.14
CA ILE A 288 4.18 20.65 3.79
C ILE A 288 5.01 19.81 2.82
N ALA A 289 4.44 19.40 1.70
CA ALA A 289 5.12 18.56 0.73
C ALA A 289 4.57 18.75 -0.68
N VAL A 290 5.43 18.56 -1.68
CA VAL A 290 5.02 18.32 -3.06
C VAL A 290 4.31 16.96 -3.17
N ASP A 291 3.24 16.90 -3.94
CA ASP A 291 2.54 15.65 -4.30
C ASP A 291 3.16 15.05 -5.56
N ALA A 292 4.42 14.61 -5.41
CA ALA A 292 5.14 13.86 -6.41
C ALA A 292 6.32 13.13 -5.77
N ALA A 293 6.86 12.17 -6.51
CA ALA A 293 8.17 11.60 -6.24
C ALA A 293 9.05 11.72 -7.48
N THR A 294 10.23 12.32 -7.30
CA THR A 294 11.28 12.28 -8.33
C THR A 294 11.82 10.87 -8.50
N ARG A 295 11.92 10.10 -7.41
CA ARG A 295 12.39 8.71 -7.43
C ARG A 295 11.21 7.73 -7.42
N ARG A 296 11.16 6.89 -8.44
CA ARG A 296 10.17 5.84 -8.62
C ARG A 296 10.88 4.50 -8.81
N ILE A 297 10.46 3.49 -8.08
CA ILE A 297 11.09 2.17 -8.02
C ILE A 297 10.06 1.07 -8.28
N LYS A 298 10.52 -0.12 -8.63
CA LYS A 298 9.67 -1.30 -8.85
C LYS A 298 9.65 -2.26 -7.66
N ASP A 299 10.68 -2.22 -6.82
CA ASP A 299 10.81 -3.03 -5.62
C ASP A 299 11.09 -2.15 -4.39
N PRO A 300 10.36 -2.31 -3.26
CA PRO A 300 10.63 -1.54 -2.05
C PRO A 300 12.05 -1.75 -1.46
N ARG A 301 12.80 -2.78 -1.88
CA ARG A 301 14.22 -2.96 -1.51
C ARG A 301 15.16 -1.95 -2.15
N ASP A 302 14.75 -1.36 -3.27
CA ASP A 302 15.56 -0.35 -3.96
C ASP A 302 15.46 1.03 -3.28
N ARG A 303 14.61 1.17 -2.25
CA ARG A 303 14.41 2.40 -1.48
C ARG A 303 15.72 2.92 -0.89
N SER A 304 15.99 4.22 -1.05
CA SER A 304 17.16 4.90 -0.47
C SER A 304 16.73 5.62 0.79
N SER A 305 16.55 4.86 1.86
CA SER A 305 16.04 5.40 3.13
C SER A 305 16.91 6.50 3.75
N SER A 306 18.20 6.55 3.38
CA SER A 306 19.17 7.55 3.85
C SER A 306 19.27 8.80 2.95
N GLU A 307 18.73 8.75 1.74
CA GLU A 307 18.85 9.85 0.78
C GLU A 307 17.47 10.38 0.42
N ILE A 308 17.14 11.55 0.98
CA ILE A 308 15.91 12.25 0.66
C ILE A 308 16.16 13.12 -0.56
N ASN A 309 15.25 13.09 -1.53
CA ASN A 309 15.46 13.78 -2.79
C ASN A 309 15.52 15.30 -2.59
N ALA A 310 16.68 15.89 -2.85
CA ALA A 310 16.91 17.32 -2.64
C ALA A 310 16.02 18.22 -3.50
N GLN A 311 15.62 17.76 -4.70
CA GLN A 311 14.76 18.54 -5.59
C GLN A 311 13.31 18.58 -5.08
N ASP A 312 12.78 17.48 -4.54
CA ASP A 312 11.44 17.44 -3.94
C ASP A 312 11.35 18.38 -2.70
N ILE A 313 12.43 18.45 -1.92
CA ILE A 313 12.56 19.43 -0.83
C ILE A 313 12.59 20.86 -1.40
N ALA A 314 13.44 21.12 -2.40
CA ALA A 314 13.61 22.45 -2.99
C ALA A 314 12.31 23.00 -3.60
N ASP A 315 11.51 22.16 -4.27
CA ASP A 315 10.19 22.53 -4.79
C ASP A 315 9.24 22.94 -3.66
N THR A 316 9.23 22.15 -2.58
CA THR A 316 8.42 22.44 -1.40
C THR A 316 8.85 23.76 -0.75
N GLN A 317 10.16 24.00 -0.60
CA GLN A 317 10.68 25.26 -0.09
C GLN A 317 10.32 26.46 -0.97
N ALA A 318 10.33 26.28 -2.29
CA ALA A 318 9.92 27.32 -3.22
C ALA A 318 8.44 27.69 -3.02
N PHE A 319 7.56 26.70 -2.96
CA PHE A 319 6.14 26.93 -2.64
C PHE A 319 5.95 27.67 -1.31
N VAL A 320 6.63 27.22 -0.25
CA VAL A 320 6.54 27.85 1.08
C VAL A 320 7.01 29.31 1.03
N ARG A 321 8.16 29.58 0.41
CA ARG A 321 8.70 30.94 0.29
C ARG A 321 7.74 31.88 -0.44
N ASP A 322 7.17 31.40 -1.55
CA ASP A 322 6.44 32.24 -2.49
C ASP A 322 4.97 32.43 -2.07
N HIS A 323 4.36 31.41 -1.45
CA HIS A 323 2.92 31.36 -1.18
C HIS A 323 2.51 31.22 0.28
N VAL A 324 3.41 30.98 1.24
CA VAL A 324 3.05 30.75 2.65
C VAL A 324 3.55 31.87 3.56
N VAL A 325 2.71 32.28 4.51
CA VAL A 325 2.98 33.35 5.49
C VAL A 325 3.48 32.74 6.80
N GLY A 326 4.63 33.25 7.28
CA GLY A 326 5.17 32.92 8.60
C GLY A 326 5.60 31.45 8.76
N VAL A 327 6.00 30.80 7.67
CA VAL A 327 6.69 29.51 7.69
C VAL A 327 8.11 29.72 7.17
N ASP A 328 9.10 29.20 7.90
CA ASP A 328 10.52 29.32 7.50
C ASP A 328 10.79 28.43 6.28
N ALA A 329 11.07 29.04 5.13
CA ALA A 329 11.35 28.34 3.88
C ALA A 329 12.83 27.94 3.73
N THR A 330 13.74 28.37 4.61
CA THR A 330 15.19 28.18 4.45
C THR A 330 15.59 26.71 4.58
N ALA A 331 14.99 25.97 5.50
CA ALA A 331 15.16 24.53 5.62
C ALA A 331 14.00 23.90 6.43
N PRO A 332 13.53 22.70 6.06
CA PRO A 332 12.66 21.93 6.94
C PRO A 332 13.42 21.50 8.21
N VAL A 333 12.71 21.43 9.33
CA VAL A 333 13.22 20.96 10.63
C VAL A 333 13.58 19.48 10.55
N PHE A 334 12.74 18.70 9.90
CA PHE A 334 13.05 17.32 9.52
C PHE A 334 12.28 16.93 8.27
N ASN A 335 12.77 15.89 7.62
CA ASN A 335 12.13 15.26 6.48
C ASN A 335 11.84 13.80 6.80
N SER A 336 10.82 13.26 6.16
CA SER A 336 10.49 11.84 6.19
C SER A 336 10.26 11.33 4.78
N THR A 337 10.45 10.04 4.58
CA THR A 337 10.11 9.37 3.33
C THR A 337 9.12 8.25 3.59
N CYS A 338 8.22 8.02 2.64
CA CYS A 338 7.31 6.88 2.64
C CYS A 338 7.12 6.35 1.22
N LEU A 339 6.61 5.12 1.13
CA LEU A 339 6.32 4.50 -0.16
C LEU A 339 4.85 4.68 -0.53
N GLN A 340 4.57 5.27 -1.68
CA GLN A 340 3.25 5.23 -2.28
C GLN A 340 3.25 4.17 -3.38
N THR A 341 2.59 3.04 -3.13
CA THR A 341 2.44 1.94 -4.09
C THR A 341 1.31 2.23 -5.05
N ASN A 342 1.62 2.35 -6.34
CA ASN A 342 0.64 2.56 -7.40
C ASN A 342 0.67 1.40 -8.39
N VAL A 343 -0.41 1.28 -9.15
CA VAL A 343 -0.45 0.58 -10.45
C VAL A 343 -0.72 1.62 -11.54
N PHE A 344 -0.86 1.20 -12.79
CA PHE A 344 -0.96 2.11 -13.95
C PHE A 344 -2.01 3.23 -13.82
N ASP A 345 -3.14 2.98 -13.16
CA ASP A 345 -4.25 3.93 -12.97
C ASP A 345 -4.28 4.59 -11.58
N ASN A 346 -3.26 4.33 -10.75
CA ASN A 346 -3.21 4.78 -9.36
C ASN A 346 -4.39 4.31 -8.47
N MET A 347 -5.26 3.39 -8.93
CA MET A 347 -6.35 2.86 -8.12
C MET A 347 -5.90 1.71 -7.22
N PHE A 348 -6.73 1.36 -6.22
CA PHE A 348 -6.48 0.22 -5.36
C PHE A 348 -6.42 -1.08 -6.17
N VAL A 349 -5.65 -2.04 -5.68
CA VAL A 349 -5.97 -3.45 -5.91
C VAL A 349 -6.73 -3.91 -4.67
N LEU A 350 -7.95 -4.43 -4.84
CA LEU A 350 -8.76 -5.04 -3.79
C LEU A 350 -9.60 -6.16 -4.42
N ASP A 351 -9.04 -7.37 -4.47
CA ASP A 351 -9.65 -8.50 -5.16
C ASP A 351 -9.11 -9.84 -4.63
N TYR A 352 -9.64 -10.96 -5.12
CA TYR A 352 -9.03 -12.27 -4.93
C TYR A 352 -7.93 -12.52 -5.97
N LEU A 353 -6.96 -13.35 -5.63
CA LEU A 353 -6.11 -13.96 -6.65
C LEU A 353 -6.95 -14.83 -7.59
N PRO A 354 -6.81 -14.66 -8.92
CA PRO A 354 -7.45 -15.52 -9.90
C PRO A 354 -7.10 -17.00 -9.69
N LYS A 355 -8.07 -17.87 -9.99
CA LYS A 355 -8.01 -19.31 -9.70
C LYS A 355 -6.76 -19.97 -10.29
N GLU A 356 -6.41 -19.59 -11.51
CA GLU A 356 -5.27 -20.09 -12.27
C GLU A 356 -3.93 -19.90 -11.54
N TYR A 357 -3.83 -18.91 -10.64
CA TYR A 357 -2.62 -18.65 -9.85
C TYR A 357 -2.62 -19.33 -8.48
N LEU A 358 -3.74 -19.92 -8.04
CA LEU A 358 -3.87 -20.51 -6.71
C LEU A 358 -3.20 -21.89 -6.54
N ARG A 359 -2.61 -22.46 -7.61
CA ARG A 359 -1.79 -23.69 -7.56
C ARG A 359 -2.45 -24.85 -6.77
N GLY A 360 -3.75 -25.07 -6.99
CA GLY A 360 -4.55 -26.12 -6.33
C GLY A 360 -5.37 -25.65 -5.13
N GLY A 361 -5.17 -24.41 -4.67
CA GLY A 361 -6.00 -23.79 -3.65
C GLY A 361 -7.44 -23.46 -4.14
N PRO A 362 -8.41 -23.38 -3.23
CA PRO A 362 -9.81 -23.12 -3.57
C PRO A 362 -10.01 -21.67 -4.02
N GLU A 363 -10.94 -21.43 -4.94
CA GLU A 363 -11.34 -20.08 -5.35
C GLU A 363 -11.71 -19.19 -4.15
N LYS A 364 -11.47 -17.87 -4.29
CA LYS A 364 -11.78 -16.87 -3.25
C LYS A 364 -11.15 -17.16 -1.89
N SER A 365 -9.94 -17.72 -1.87
CA SER A 365 -9.24 -18.06 -0.62
C SER A 365 -8.03 -17.19 -0.30
N VAL A 366 -7.56 -16.42 -1.28
CA VAL A 366 -6.48 -15.43 -1.09
C VAL A 366 -7.00 -14.08 -1.58
N ALA A 367 -7.27 -13.17 -0.65
CA ALA A 367 -7.63 -11.78 -0.95
C ALA A 367 -6.37 -10.92 -0.94
N VAL A 368 -6.28 -9.94 -1.84
CA VAL A 368 -5.12 -9.07 -2.03
C VAL A 368 -5.55 -7.62 -1.95
N PHE A 369 -4.83 -6.84 -1.16
CA PHE A 369 -4.93 -5.40 -1.11
C PHE A 369 -3.55 -4.75 -1.26
N THR A 370 -3.42 -3.80 -2.17
CA THR A 370 -2.27 -2.88 -2.21
C THR A 370 -2.65 -1.52 -2.78
N ALA A 371 -2.17 -0.45 -2.13
CA ALA A 371 -2.30 0.95 -2.52
C ALA A 371 -1.43 1.84 -1.62
N GLY A 372 -1.00 3.00 -2.12
CA GLY A 372 -0.18 3.96 -1.38
C GLY A 372 -0.92 5.11 -0.68
N TRP A 373 -2.20 5.36 -1.01
CA TRP A 373 -2.95 6.55 -0.54
C TRP A 373 -4.25 6.22 0.23
N ALA A 374 -4.40 4.95 0.64
CA ALA A 374 -5.64 4.39 1.15
C ALA A 374 -5.93 4.66 2.64
N MET A 375 -5.09 5.42 3.35
CA MET A 375 -5.24 5.61 4.81
C MET A 375 -6.66 6.05 5.20
N LYS A 376 -7.28 6.94 4.42
CA LYS A 376 -8.63 7.45 4.65
C LYS A 376 -9.76 6.42 4.50
N PHE A 377 -9.47 5.23 4.00
CA PHE A 377 -10.41 4.12 3.86
C PHE A 377 -10.08 2.93 4.78
N VAL A 378 -9.09 3.05 5.66
CA VAL A 378 -8.58 1.91 6.47
C VAL A 378 -9.68 1.10 7.17
N PRO A 379 -10.63 1.70 7.90
CA PRO A 379 -11.69 0.92 8.55
C PRO A 379 -12.59 0.19 7.55
N LEU A 380 -12.97 0.87 6.45
CA LEU A 380 -13.78 0.30 5.39
C LEU A 380 -13.05 -0.85 4.67
N LEU A 381 -11.75 -0.69 4.37
CA LEU A 381 -10.94 -1.71 3.72
C LEU A 381 -10.70 -2.92 4.63
N GLY A 382 -10.53 -2.69 5.94
CA GLY A 382 -10.51 -3.76 6.93
C GLY A 382 -11.79 -4.59 6.89
N ARG A 383 -12.95 -3.91 6.86
CA ARG A 383 -14.25 -4.56 6.72
C ARG A 383 -14.36 -5.33 5.41
N ALA A 384 -13.97 -4.70 4.29
CA ALA A 384 -14.05 -5.31 2.97
C ALA A 384 -13.26 -6.62 2.89
N LEU A 385 -12.01 -6.61 3.38
CA LEU A 385 -11.14 -7.79 3.38
C LEU A 385 -11.66 -8.88 4.31
N ALA A 386 -12.21 -8.52 5.48
CA ALA A 386 -12.86 -9.49 6.38
C ALA A 386 -14.10 -10.12 5.72
N ASP A 387 -14.98 -9.33 5.11
CA ASP A 387 -16.16 -9.85 4.39
C ASP A 387 -15.74 -10.74 3.22
N MET A 388 -14.69 -10.38 2.48
CA MET A 388 -14.13 -11.23 1.42
C MET A 388 -13.65 -12.58 1.98
N ALA A 389 -12.79 -12.57 3.01
CA ALA A 389 -12.26 -13.80 3.58
C ALA A 389 -13.36 -14.69 4.18
N LEU A 390 -14.31 -14.10 4.90
CA LEU A 390 -15.30 -14.85 5.68
C LEU A 390 -16.57 -15.21 4.90
N ASN A 391 -17.01 -14.35 3.97
CA ASN A 391 -18.32 -14.44 3.32
C ASN A 391 -18.22 -14.67 1.79
N GLY A 392 -17.01 -14.63 1.21
CA GLY A 392 -16.81 -14.89 -0.22
C GLY A 392 -17.13 -13.71 -1.15
N GLY A 393 -17.18 -12.49 -0.60
CA GLY A 393 -17.34 -11.25 -1.35
C GLY A 393 -17.47 -10.03 -0.44
N SER A 394 -17.34 -8.83 -1.01
CA SER A 394 -17.62 -7.56 -0.34
C SER A 394 -18.21 -6.57 -1.34
N GLU A 395 -19.17 -5.76 -0.90
CA GLU A 395 -19.72 -4.65 -1.70
C GLU A 395 -18.69 -3.55 -2.01
N PHE A 396 -17.55 -3.56 -1.33
CA PHE A 396 -16.47 -2.58 -1.49
C PHE A 396 -15.35 -3.06 -2.43
N ALA A 397 -15.34 -4.35 -2.80
CA ALA A 397 -14.46 -4.90 -3.83
C ALA A 397 -15.05 -4.60 -5.21
N LEU A 398 -14.96 -3.33 -5.63
CA LEU A 398 -15.52 -2.83 -6.87
C LEU A 398 -14.72 -3.32 -8.09
N GLU A 399 -15.36 -3.38 -9.25
CA GLU A 399 -14.71 -3.72 -10.53
C GLU A 399 -13.53 -2.79 -10.84
N ALA A 400 -13.64 -1.50 -10.48
CA ALA A 400 -12.54 -0.53 -10.59
C ALA A 400 -11.30 -0.88 -9.75
N PHE A 401 -11.41 -1.81 -8.80
CA PHE A 401 -10.32 -2.30 -7.96
C PHE A 401 -9.87 -3.73 -8.30
N ALA A 402 -10.48 -4.34 -9.32
CA ALA A 402 -10.18 -5.70 -9.74
C ALA A 402 -8.70 -5.85 -10.09
N ILE A 403 -8.10 -6.97 -9.70
CA ILE A 403 -6.67 -7.24 -9.96
C ILE A 403 -6.41 -7.59 -11.44
N THR A 404 -7.47 -7.92 -12.17
CA THR A 404 -7.46 -8.31 -13.59
C THR A 404 -7.77 -7.16 -14.55
N ARG A 405 -8.05 -5.95 -14.04
CA ARG A 405 -8.31 -4.79 -14.92
C ARG A 405 -7.06 -4.42 -15.72
N THR A 406 -7.28 -3.83 -16.89
CA THR A 406 -6.24 -3.50 -17.87
C THR A 406 -6.15 -2.00 -18.09
N ASP A 407 -4.98 -1.54 -18.52
CA ASP A 407 -4.83 -0.19 -19.06
C ASP A 407 -5.46 -0.06 -20.47
N ASP A 408 -5.39 1.15 -21.03
CA ASP A 408 -5.92 1.47 -22.37
C ASP A 408 -5.25 0.67 -23.51
N SER A 409 -4.07 0.08 -23.26
CA SER A 409 -3.37 -0.79 -24.21
C SER A 409 -3.76 -2.27 -24.09
N GLY A 410 -4.60 -2.61 -23.10
CA GLY A 410 -5.01 -3.99 -22.79
C GLY A 410 -4.02 -4.73 -21.89
N GLN A 411 -3.02 -4.04 -21.33
CA GLN A 411 -2.04 -4.64 -20.43
C GLN A 411 -2.61 -4.72 -19.00
N GLY A 412 -2.63 -5.92 -18.42
CA GLY A 412 -3.14 -6.14 -17.05
C GLY A 412 -2.18 -5.68 -15.95
N ILE A 413 -2.60 -5.77 -14.69
CA ILE A 413 -1.74 -5.51 -13.52
C ILE A 413 -0.81 -6.70 -13.23
N ILE A 414 -1.32 -7.93 -13.39
CA ILE A 414 -0.56 -9.15 -13.14
C ILE A 414 0.49 -9.36 -14.24
N ARG A 415 1.68 -9.77 -13.82
CA ARG A 415 2.80 -10.21 -14.64
C ARG A 415 3.18 -11.62 -14.19
N VAL A 416 3.45 -12.49 -15.15
CA VAL A 416 3.96 -13.85 -14.91
C VAL A 416 5.44 -13.81 -15.26
N ASP A 417 6.28 -14.35 -14.37
CA ASP A 417 7.71 -14.48 -14.69
C ASP A 417 7.87 -15.58 -15.75
N ASP A 418 8.55 -15.28 -16.87
CA ASP A 418 8.88 -16.26 -17.92
C ASP A 418 9.85 -17.38 -17.46
N ALA A 419 10.06 -17.54 -16.15
CA ALA A 419 11.01 -18.49 -15.56
C ALA A 419 10.49 -19.94 -15.46
N GLY A 420 9.58 -20.35 -16.34
CA GLY A 420 9.02 -21.70 -16.41
C GLY A 420 9.80 -22.71 -17.27
N GLU A 421 10.72 -22.27 -18.12
CA GLU A 421 11.51 -23.18 -18.99
C GLU A 421 12.87 -23.61 -18.39
N ALA A 422 13.36 -22.97 -17.32
CA ALA A 422 14.68 -23.28 -16.75
C ALA A 422 14.68 -24.35 -15.63
N MET A 423 13.55 -25.04 -15.40
CA MET A 423 13.45 -26.10 -14.39
C MET A 423 12.83 -27.39 -14.96
N GLN A 424 13.16 -27.73 -16.21
CA GLN A 424 13.08 -29.10 -16.70
C GLN A 424 14.41 -29.81 -16.47
N VAL A 425 14.48 -30.57 -15.38
CA VAL A 425 15.06 -31.92 -15.33
C VAL A 425 16.41 -32.07 -16.06
N GLU A 426 17.51 -31.67 -15.40
CA GLU A 426 18.78 -32.42 -15.55
C GLU A 426 18.60 -33.78 -14.87
N THR A 427 17.86 -34.69 -15.50
CA THR A 427 18.14 -36.12 -15.34
C THR A 427 19.39 -36.38 -16.17
N SER A 428 20.53 -36.42 -15.49
CA SER A 428 21.77 -36.93 -16.06
C SER A 428 21.51 -38.29 -16.69
N SER A 429 21.67 -38.32 -18.00
CA SER A 429 21.94 -39.47 -18.86
C SER A 429 22.48 -40.72 -18.15
N ALA A 430 21.57 -41.60 -17.72
CA ALA A 430 21.89 -43.02 -17.57
C ALA A 430 21.99 -43.62 -18.97
N ARG A 431 23.23 -43.89 -19.40
CA ARG A 431 23.58 -44.56 -20.67
C ARG A 431 22.76 -45.85 -20.85
N PRO A 432 22.22 -46.12 -22.05
CA PRO A 432 21.71 -47.43 -22.37
C PRO A 432 22.88 -48.40 -22.55
N LEU A 433 22.81 -49.54 -21.86
CA LEU A 433 23.63 -50.72 -22.11
C LEU A 433 23.36 -51.19 -23.55
N ALA A 434 24.25 -50.82 -24.47
CA ALA A 434 24.28 -51.36 -25.82
C ALA A 434 24.76 -52.82 -25.76
N GLY A 435 23.80 -53.74 -25.88
CA GLY A 435 24.06 -55.15 -26.13
C GLY A 435 24.84 -55.32 -27.42
N THR A 436 26.05 -55.85 -27.29
CA THR A 436 26.92 -56.17 -28.41
C THR A 436 26.46 -57.49 -29.03
N GLN A 437 25.71 -57.41 -30.14
CA GLN A 437 25.55 -58.54 -31.04
C GLN A 437 26.81 -58.69 -31.88
N VAL A 438 27.49 -59.83 -31.74
CA VAL A 438 28.60 -60.25 -32.59
C VAL A 438 28.10 -61.42 -33.43
N ASN A 439 27.96 -61.19 -34.74
CA ASN A 439 27.89 -62.24 -35.76
C ASN A 439 28.62 -61.74 -37.00
N GLY A 440 29.88 -62.15 -37.14
CA GLY A 440 30.71 -61.95 -38.32
C GLY A 440 31.47 -63.24 -38.60
N GLN A 441 31.04 -63.96 -39.63
CA GLN A 441 31.64 -65.19 -40.12
C GLN A 441 33.01 -64.95 -40.77
N ALA A 442 33.84 -66.01 -40.69
CA ALA A 442 34.67 -66.57 -41.77
C ALA A 442 36.20 -66.63 -41.53
N SER A 443 36.63 -67.89 -41.33
CA SER A 443 37.84 -68.56 -41.84
C SER A 443 39.25 -68.07 -41.46
N GLY A 444 40.08 -69.01 -40.98
CA GLY A 444 41.54 -68.92 -41.19
C GLY A 444 42.47 -69.50 -40.12
N SER A 445 42.45 -70.83 -39.93
CA SER A 445 43.56 -71.74 -39.55
C SER A 445 44.71 -71.34 -38.57
N SER A 446 44.87 -72.21 -37.57
CA SER A 446 46.13 -72.74 -36.99
C SER A 446 47.03 -71.76 -36.19
N ARG A 447 47.77 -72.12 -35.13
CA ARG A 447 48.12 -73.39 -34.50
C ARG A 447 48.68 -73.05 -33.10
N HIS A 448 48.27 -73.84 -32.11
CA HIS A 448 49.07 -74.34 -30.97
C HIS A 448 49.74 -73.45 -29.90
N GLN A 449 49.31 -73.78 -28.67
CA GLN A 449 50.10 -74.15 -27.48
C GLN A 449 50.63 -73.07 -26.51
N ARG A 450 49.86 -72.98 -25.41
CA ARG A 450 50.20 -73.15 -23.98
C ARG A 450 50.83 -72.00 -23.18
N PRO A 451 50.47 -71.89 -21.87
CA PRO A 451 50.71 -70.71 -21.03
C PRO A 451 51.70 -70.97 -19.88
N ARG A 452 52.18 -69.90 -19.23
CA ARG A 452 52.60 -69.79 -17.80
C ARG A 452 53.10 -68.36 -17.55
N MET A 453 52.43 -67.60 -16.68
CA MET A 453 52.65 -67.42 -15.23
C MET A 453 53.72 -66.37 -14.87
N GLY A 454 53.31 -65.45 -13.99
CA GLY A 454 54.14 -64.89 -12.92
C GLY A 454 54.64 -63.47 -13.12
N HIS A 455 53.91 -62.47 -12.62
CA HIS A 455 54.18 -61.80 -11.34
C HIS A 455 53.01 -60.90 -10.94
#